data_AF-A0A0V0QGB7-F1
#
_entry.id   AF-A0A0V0QGB7-F1
#
_cell.length_a   1.000
_cell.length_b   1.000
_cell.length_c   1.000
_cell.angle_alpha   90.00
_cell.angle_beta   90.00
_cell.angle_gamma   90.00
#
_symmetry.space_group_name_H-M   'P 1'
#
loop_
_entity.id
_entity.type
_entity.pdbx_description
1 polymer ?
#
loop_
_entity_poly.entity_id
_entity_poly.type
_entity_poly.pdbx_seq_one_letter_code
_entity_poly.pdbx_strand_id
1 'polypeptide(L)'
;MISKISKNFLNYKKHFQKKYNTLINQQFYFSTSNLNFDIQGCIPLKQPIQDTYQIKVKSCTFYLEPEQTIQELIEQTQNKEYTITKIFRFDSEKLAEFQENTKIQDILKQDFIVQVNGNDNYQVLKTLDDCLGLEASHQNQEIGLESYKLEELGEQLNFTHQKNKILGQYASKYIQEITQVPQNTISKGYLNILNEKILMEISLSSKSKLDYINRLEKILEKQQTQLQSDQDQIKNILENKSNSRLRAILLFYMSQIAFTQYGTYFLFSWDIMEPITCMLGVLDLIIAYTYWLSYNTDFSFKQVATDYVGKRLPKKLKQENLHIDELQEIQKMLEYLNYQKLQHAFELGQVIKSLKESQE
;
A
#
# COMPACT_ATOMS: atom_id res chain seq x y z
N MET A 1 56.76 -11.54 -4.70
CA MET A 1 55.79 -12.08 -5.70
C MET A 1 54.35 -11.67 -5.39
N ILE A 2 53.90 -11.74 -4.13
CA ILE A 2 52.54 -11.36 -3.70
C ILE A 2 52.21 -9.86 -3.92
N SER A 3 53.17 -8.94 -3.76
CA SER A 3 52.92 -7.50 -4.00
C SER A 3 52.81 -7.12 -5.48
N LYS A 4 53.36 -7.93 -6.41
CA LYS A 4 53.20 -7.75 -7.86
C LYS A 4 51.82 -8.22 -8.34
N ILE A 5 51.27 -9.26 -7.71
CA ILE A 5 49.92 -9.78 -8.02
C ILE A 5 48.84 -8.81 -7.51
N SER A 6 49.02 -8.25 -6.29
CA SER A 6 48.11 -7.24 -5.72
C SER A 6 47.99 -5.96 -6.57
N LYS A 7 49.12 -5.42 -7.07
CA LYS A 7 49.12 -4.21 -7.92
C LYS A 7 48.48 -4.45 -9.29
N ASN A 8 48.65 -5.63 -9.87
CA ASN A 8 48.01 -5.97 -11.15
C ASN A 8 46.50 -6.15 -11.02
N PHE A 9 46.02 -6.67 -9.89
CA PHE A 9 44.59 -6.84 -9.63
C PHE A 9 43.86 -5.50 -9.44
N LEU A 10 44.48 -4.54 -8.74
CA LEU A 10 43.91 -3.21 -8.54
C LEU A 10 43.81 -2.40 -9.86
N ASN A 11 44.80 -2.54 -10.74
CA ASN A 11 44.77 -1.90 -12.06
C ASN A 11 43.74 -2.55 -13.00
N TYR A 12 43.56 -3.87 -12.93
CA TYR A 12 42.50 -4.55 -13.66
C TYR A 12 41.11 -4.12 -13.19
N LYS A 13 40.89 -3.99 -11.88
CA LYS A 13 39.62 -3.51 -11.32
C LYS A 13 39.25 -2.12 -11.86
N LYS A 14 40.18 -1.16 -11.85
CA LYS A 14 39.93 0.20 -12.37
C LYS A 14 39.66 0.23 -13.88
N HIS A 15 40.41 -0.56 -14.66
CA HIS A 15 40.26 -0.59 -16.12
C HIS A 15 38.96 -1.30 -16.55
N PHE A 16 38.52 -2.31 -15.79
CA PHE A 16 37.27 -3.03 -16.01
C PHE A 16 36.07 -2.18 -15.62
N GLN A 17 36.11 -1.48 -14.48
CA GLN A 17 35.04 -0.59 -14.03
C GLN A 17 34.78 0.56 -15.02
N LYS A 18 35.86 1.11 -15.62
CA LYS A 18 35.74 2.15 -16.65
C LYS A 18 35.16 1.61 -17.96
N LYS A 19 35.57 0.41 -18.39
CA LYS A 19 35.11 -0.21 -19.65
C LYS A 19 33.66 -0.73 -19.53
N TYR A 20 33.29 -1.25 -18.36
CA TYR A 20 31.95 -1.70 -18.00
C TYR A 20 30.94 -0.55 -18.03
N ASN A 21 31.28 0.60 -17.45
CA ASN A 21 30.42 1.79 -17.50
C ASN A 21 30.22 2.33 -18.93
N THR A 22 31.21 2.20 -19.82
CA THR A 22 31.04 2.54 -21.25
C THR A 22 30.18 1.56 -22.03
N LEU A 23 30.22 0.25 -21.70
CA LEU A 23 29.45 -0.78 -22.41
C LEU A 23 27.96 -0.78 -21.99
N ILE A 24 27.67 -0.50 -20.72
CA ILE A 24 26.30 -0.28 -20.23
C ILE A 24 25.62 0.88 -20.97
N ASN A 25 26.39 1.91 -21.35
CA ASN A 25 25.86 3.07 -22.08
C ASN A 25 25.69 2.83 -23.58
N GLN A 26 26.17 1.71 -24.14
CA GLN A 26 26.19 1.46 -25.59
C GLN A 26 25.20 0.37 -26.08
N GLN A 27 24.58 -0.43 -25.20
CA GLN A 27 23.76 -1.58 -25.61
C GLN A 27 22.26 -1.52 -25.31
N PHE A 28 21.74 -0.44 -24.72
CA PHE A 28 20.29 -0.28 -24.53
C PHE A 28 19.84 1.13 -24.92
N TYR A 29 19.31 1.29 -26.13
CA TYR A 29 18.49 2.45 -26.49
C TYR A 29 17.08 2.28 -25.90
N PHE A 30 16.99 2.32 -24.57
CA PHE A 30 15.81 2.89 -23.92
C PHE A 30 16.15 4.34 -23.63
N SER A 31 15.23 5.30 -23.82
CA SER A 31 15.49 6.68 -23.39
C SER A 31 15.52 6.72 -21.86
N THR A 32 16.66 6.37 -21.27
CA THR A 32 16.88 6.40 -19.83
C THR A 32 17.11 7.84 -19.42
N SER A 33 16.04 8.59 -19.23
CA SER A 33 16.10 9.86 -18.53
C SER A 33 16.26 9.56 -17.03
N ASN A 34 17.37 9.99 -16.43
CA ASN A 34 17.55 10.06 -14.98
C ASN A 34 16.62 11.13 -14.39
N LEU A 35 15.31 10.91 -14.50
CA LEU A 35 14.32 11.79 -13.89
C LEU A 35 14.24 11.41 -12.42
N ASN A 36 14.57 12.37 -11.55
CA ASN A 36 14.10 12.37 -10.18
C ASN A 36 12.56 12.42 -10.25
N PHE A 37 11.93 11.24 -10.29
CA PHE A 37 10.48 11.12 -10.25
C PHE A 37 10.02 11.35 -8.82
N ASP A 38 9.39 12.49 -8.58
CA ASP A 38 8.69 12.73 -7.33
C ASP A 38 7.32 12.06 -7.43
N ILE A 39 7.09 11.08 -6.55
CA ILE A 39 5.82 10.35 -6.46
C ILE A 39 4.92 11.16 -5.55
N GLN A 40 3.82 11.65 -6.10
CA GLN A 40 2.90 12.50 -5.35
C GLN A 40 1.96 11.71 -4.44
N GLY A 41 1.68 10.45 -4.79
CA GLY A 41 0.81 9.58 -4.01
C GLY A 41 0.79 8.15 -4.50
N CYS A 42 0.18 7.27 -3.70
CA CYS A 42 -0.12 5.89 -4.07
C CYS A 42 -1.62 5.72 -4.27
N ILE A 43 -2.00 4.85 -5.20
CA ILE A 43 -3.39 4.58 -5.56
C ILE A 43 -3.62 3.07 -5.52
N PRO A 44 -4.68 2.58 -4.86
CA PRO A 44 -5.02 1.18 -4.90
C PRO A 44 -5.65 0.83 -6.25
N LEU A 45 -5.21 -0.27 -6.84
CA LEU A 45 -5.91 -0.90 -7.95
C LEU A 45 -7.16 -1.60 -7.40
N LYS A 46 -8.36 -1.14 -7.80
CA LYS A 46 -9.60 -1.78 -7.35
C LYS A 46 -9.91 -3.01 -8.19
N GLN A 47 -10.44 -4.03 -7.52
CA GLN A 47 -10.88 -5.28 -8.13
C GLN A 47 -11.82 -5.05 -9.31
N PRO A 48 -11.80 -5.94 -10.32
CA PRO A 48 -12.58 -5.76 -11.53
C PRO A 48 -14.08 -5.83 -11.22
N ILE A 49 -14.81 -4.82 -11.69
CA ILE A 49 -16.27 -4.86 -11.76
C ILE A 49 -16.60 -5.15 -13.23
N GLN A 50 -17.15 -6.34 -13.52
CA GLN A 50 -17.41 -6.78 -14.90
C GLN A 50 -16.13 -6.72 -15.76
N ASP A 51 -15.06 -7.35 -15.28
CA ASP A 51 -13.73 -7.39 -15.94
C ASP A 51 -13.01 -6.04 -16.10
N THR A 52 -13.56 -4.96 -15.55
CA THR A 52 -12.97 -3.61 -15.66
C THR A 52 -12.36 -3.18 -14.33
N TYR A 53 -11.05 -2.94 -14.32
CA TYR A 53 -10.34 -2.43 -13.15
C TYR A 53 -10.55 -0.93 -12.99
N GLN A 54 -10.39 -0.40 -11.78
CA GLN A 54 -10.58 1.02 -11.52
C GLN A 54 -9.41 1.61 -10.75
N ILE A 55 -8.96 2.79 -11.17
CA ILE A 55 -8.02 3.63 -10.43
C ILE A 55 -8.67 5.01 -10.21
N LYS A 56 -8.60 5.52 -8.97
CA LYS A 56 -9.13 6.83 -8.61
C LYS A 56 -7.97 7.79 -8.37
N VAL A 57 -7.81 8.79 -9.23
CA VAL A 57 -6.83 9.87 -9.04
C VAL A 57 -7.61 11.12 -8.65
N LYS A 58 -7.40 11.62 -7.42
CA LYS A 58 -8.13 12.79 -6.89
C LYS A 58 -9.65 12.57 -7.01
N SER A 59 -10.36 13.44 -7.73
CA SER A 59 -11.80 13.37 -7.98
C SER A 59 -12.20 12.52 -9.19
N CYS A 60 -11.24 12.03 -9.98
CA CYS A 60 -11.51 11.32 -11.23
C CYS A 60 -11.25 9.82 -11.12
N THR A 61 -12.21 9.04 -11.61
CA THR A 61 -12.09 7.59 -11.75
C THR A 61 -11.75 7.24 -13.20
N PHE A 62 -10.72 6.44 -13.37
CA PHE A 62 -10.33 5.83 -14.64
C PHE A 62 -10.67 4.35 -14.61
N TYR A 63 -11.18 3.88 -15.74
CA TYR A 63 -11.57 2.49 -15.95
C TYR A 63 -10.52 1.85 -16.86
N LEU A 64 -10.03 0.70 -16.43
CA LEU A 64 -8.94 -0.03 -17.05
C LEU A 64 -9.50 -1.37 -17.59
N GLU A 65 -9.83 -1.39 -18.87
CA GLU A 65 -10.26 -2.60 -19.58
C GLU A 65 -9.03 -3.43 -19.97
N PRO A 66 -8.95 -4.74 -19.67
CA PRO A 66 -7.74 -5.55 -19.91
C PRO A 66 -7.30 -5.61 -21.38
N GLU A 67 -8.26 -5.60 -22.30
CA GLU A 67 -8.02 -5.72 -23.74
C GLU A 67 -7.58 -4.42 -24.41
N GLN A 68 -7.84 -3.27 -23.77
CA GLN A 68 -7.49 -1.97 -24.35
C GLN A 68 -5.97 -1.75 -24.32
N THR A 69 -5.50 -0.91 -25.23
CA THR A 69 -4.10 -0.45 -25.29
C THR A 69 -3.88 0.80 -24.45
N ILE A 70 -2.63 1.12 -24.15
CA ILE A 70 -2.27 2.37 -23.46
C ILE A 70 -2.71 3.58 -24.27
N GLN A 71 -2.55 3.53 -25.59
CA GLN A 71 -2.98 4.62 -26.49
C GLN A 71 -4.49 4.89 -26.34
N GLU A 72 -5.31 3.85 -26.43
CA GLU A 72 -6.76 3.96 -26.28
C GLU A 72 -7.14 4.52 -24.90
N LEU A 73 -6.47 4.06 -23.83
CA LEU A 73 -6.66 4.61 -22.50
C LEU A 73 -6.31 6.10 -22.44
N ILE A 74 -5.18 6.53 -23.01
CA ILE A 74 -4.78 7.93 -23.05
C ILE A 74 -5.84 8.75 -23.78
N GLU A 75 -6.27 8.32 -24.98
CA GLU A 75 -7.30 8.97 -25.79
C GLU A 75 -8.63 9.11 -25.03
N GLN A 76 -9.06 8.07 -24.31
CA GLN A 76 -10.25 8.12 -23.45
C GLN A 76 -10.17 9.17 -22.33
N THR A 77 -8.96 9.54 -21.90
CA THR A 77 -8.75 10.52 -20.82
C THR A 77 -8.50 11.95 -21.28
N GLN A 78 -8.34 12.19 -22.59
CA GLN A 78 -8.08 13.53 -23.12
C GLN A 78 -9.21 14.54 -22.87
N ASN A 79 -10.46 14.05 -22.73
CA ASN A 79 -11.63 14.90 -22.50
C ASN A 79 -11.97 15.11 -21.00
N LYS A 80 -11.16 14.57 -20.08
CA LYS A 80 -11.39 14.66 -18.64
C LYS A 80 -10.54 15.79 -18.01
N GLU A 81 -10.90 16.21 -16.80
CA GLU A 81 -10.13 17.20 -16.01
C GLU A 81 -8.69 16.74 -15.75
N TYR A 82 -8.49 15.42 -15.68
CA TYR A 82 -7.20 14.77 -15.50
C TYR A 82 -6.95 13.83 -16.67
N THR A 83 -5.86 14.07 -17.40
CA THR A 83 -5.45 13.27 -18.56
C THR A 83 -4.25 12.42 -18.18
N ILE A 84 -4.35 11.11 -18.43
CA ILE A 84 -3.19 10.21 -18.30
C ILE A 84 -2.28 10.49 -19.49
N THR A 85 -1.04 10.88 -19.23
CA THR A 85 -0.07 11.17 -20.29
C THR A 85 0.82 9.99 -20.58
N LYS A 86 1.29 9.29 -19.54
CA LYS A 86 2.27 8.21 -19.65
C LYS A 86 2.07 7.17 -18.56
N ILE A 87 2.49 5.94 -18.84
CA ILE A 87 2.52 4.84 -17.89
C ILE A 87 3.93 4.27 -17.85
N PHE A 88 4.47 4.12 -16.65
CA PHE A 88 5.82 3.63 -16.42
C PHE A 88 5.81 2.33 -15.62
N ARG A 89 6.75 1.45 -15.95
CA ARG A 89 7.16 0.31 -15.13
C ARG A 89 8.31 0.74 -14.23
N PHE A 90 8.25 0.36 -12.96
CA PHE A 90 9.40 0.43 -12.08
C PHE A 90 10.25 -0.84 -12.24
N ASP A 91 11.39 -0.74 -12.90
CA ASP A 91 12.31 -1.86 -13.07
C ASP A 91 13.63 -1.58 -12.37
N SER A 92 13.80 -2.17 -11.18
CA SER A 92 15.02 -2.32 -10.36
C SER A 92 15.90 -1.09 -10.08
N GLU A 93 16.13 -0.20 -11.03
CA GLU A 93 16.80 1.10 -10.90
C GLU A 93 16.34 2.13 -11.95
N LYS A 94 15.50 1.75 -12.93
CA LYS A 94 15.10 2.57 -14.07
C LYS A 94 13.59 2.56 -14.24
N LEU A 95 13.06 3.72 -14.54
CA LEU A 95 11.69 3.86 -15.03
C LEU A 95 11.70 3.58 -16.53
N ALA A 96 11.01 2.52 -16.93
CA ALA A 96 10.79 2.18 -18.32
C ALA A 96 9.37 2.61 -18.69
N GLU A 97 9.25 3.49 -19.68
CA GLU A 97 7.94 3.83 -20.25
C GLU A 97 7.40 2.64 -21.02
N PHE A 98 6.14 2.28 -20.77
CA PHE A 98 5.47 1.27 -21.59
C PHE A 98 5.20 1.82 -22.99
N GLN A 99 5.30 0.96 -24.01
CA GLN A 99 4.94 1.32 -25.37
C GLN A 99 3.42 1.55 -25.47
N GLU A 100 3.00 2.51 -26.31
CA GLU A 100 1.59 2.88 -26.47
C GLU A 100 0.69 1.70 -26.90
N ASN A 101 1.25 0.72 -27.62
CA ASN A 101 0.56 -0.48 -28.09
C ASN A 101 0.49 -1.62 -27.05
N THR A 102 1.09 -1.46 -25.86
CA THR A 102 1.03 -2.47 -24.81
C THR A 102 -0.40 -2.59 -24.30
N LYS A 103 -0.90 -3.82 -24.13
CA LYS A 103 -2.23 -4.05 -23.55
C LYS A 103 -2.24 -3.81 -22.05
N ILE A 104 -3.35 -3.31 -21.52
CA ILE A 104 -3.51 -3.07 -20.08
C ILE A 104 -3.36 -4.36 -19.26
N GLN A 105 -3.83 -5.51 -19.76
CA GLN A 105 -3.65 -6.80 -19.08
C GLN A 105 -2.18 -7.12 -18.72
N ASP A 106 -1.22 -6.69 -19.54
CA ASP A 106 0.21 -6.95 -19.31
C ASP A 106 0.79 -6.00 -18.27
N ILE A 107 0.24 -4.79 -18.18
CA ILE A 107 0.60 -3.80 -17.17
C ILE A 107 0.06 -4.25 -15.80
N LEU A 108 -1.19 -4.73 -15.77
CA LEU A 108 -1.85 -5.22 -14.55
C LEU A 108 -1.14 -6.44 -13.92
N LYS A 109 -0.14 -7.04 -14.56
CA LYS A 109 0.70 -8.10 -13.98
C LYS A 109 1.66 -7.59 -12.91
N GLN A 110 1.97 -6.30 -12.89
CA GLN A 110 2.91 -5.69 -11.94
C GLN A 110 2.41 -4.34 -11.41
N ASP A 111 3.11 -3.79 -10.44
CA ASP A 111 2.87 -2.42 -10.00
C ASP A 111 3.40 -1.44 -11.07
N PHE A 112 2.71 -0.33 -11.27
CA PHE A 112 3.04 0.64 -12.31
C PHE A 112 2.79 2.07 -11.86
N ILE A 113 3.45 3.03 -12.51
CA ILE A 113 3.28 4.46 -12.24
C ILE A 113 2.46 5.07 -13.36
N VAL A 114 1.43 5.82 -13.00
CA VAL A 114 0.64 6.61 -13.93
C VAL A 114 1.04 8.07 -13.77
N GLN A 115 1.39 8.71 -14.89
CA GLN A 115 1.63 10.14 -14.93
C GLN A 115 0.36 10.85 -15.43
N VAL A 116 -0.08 11.83 -14.66
CA VAL A 116 -1.29 12.59 -14.87
C VAL A 116 -0.91 14.05 -15.12
N ASN A 117 -1.53 14.66 -16.13
CA ASN A 117 -1.29 16.05 -16.53
C ASN A 117 0.20 16.37 -16.82
N GLY A 118 0.98 15.36 -17.22
CA GLY A 118 2.38 15.50 -17.63
C GLY A 118 3.41 15.60 -16.49
N ASN A 119 3.00 15.88 -15.26
CA ASN A 119 3.92 16.13 -14.14
C ASN A 119 3.59 15.33 -12.87
N ASP A 120 2.33 14.96 -12.64
CA ASP A 120 1.89 14.33 -11.39
C ASP A 120 2.03 12.82 -11.49
N ASN A 121 2.94 12.22 -10.72
CA ASN A 121 3.20 10.78 -10.78
C ASN A 121 2.53 10.06 -9.61
N TYR A 122 1.71 9.06 -9.92
CA TYR A 122 1.01 8.23 -8.94
C TYR A 122 1.43 6.78 -9.08
N GLN A 123 1.87 6.17 -7.98
CA GLN A 123 2.16 4.74 -7.94
C GLN A 123 0.85 3.97 -7.78
N VAL A 124 0.48 3.15 -8.75
CA VAL A 124 -0.63 2.21 -8.63
C VAL A 124 -0.11 0.94 -7.99
N LEU A 125 -0.71 0.55 -6.87
CA LEU A 125 -0.36 -0.64 -6.09
C LEU A 125 -1.48 -1.67 -6.20
N LYS A 126 -1.09 -2.93 -6.36
CA LYS A 126 -2.03 -4.05 -6.21
C LYS A 126 -2.50 -4.19 -4.76
N THR A 127 -3.68 -4.76 -4.58
CA THR A 127 -4.14 -5.13 -3.24
C THR A 127 -3.68 -6.55 -2.89
N LEU A 128 -3.50 -6.83 -1.61
CA LEU A 128 -3.03 -8.13 -1.14
C LEU A 128 -4.01 -9.26 -1.55
N ASP A 129 -5.30 -8.94 -1.60
CA ASP A 129 -6.37 -9.82 -2.09
C ASP A 129 -6.12 -10.29 -3.54
N ASP A 130 -5.53 -9.44 -4.39
CA ASP A 130 -5.20 -9.79 -5.78
C ASP A 130 -3.97 -10.71 -5.87
N CYS A 131 -3.00 -10.55 -4.96
CA CYS A 131 -1.79 -11.35 -4.94
C CYS A 131 -2.08 -12.81 -4.58
N LEU A 132 -2.93 -13.04 -3.58
CA LEU A 132 -3.30 -14.39 -3.15
C LEU A 132 -4.09 -15.17 -4.22
N GLY A 133 -4.84 -14.48 -5.08
CA GLY A 133 -5.56 -15.11 -6.18
C GLY A 133 -4.71 -15.42 -7.43
N LEU A 134 -3.68 -14.61 -7.69
CA LEU A 134 -2.83 -14.72 -8.88
C LEU A 134 -1.65 -15.70 -8.75
N GLU A 135 -1.23 -16.01 -7.51
CA GLU A 135 -0.17 -17.00 -7.25
C GLU A 135 -0.53 -18.41 -7.75
N ALA A 136 -1.82 -18.74 -7.89
CA ALA A 136 -2.26 -20.05 -8.37
C ALA A 136 -2.27 -20.22 -9.91
N SER A 137 -2.20 -19.14 -10.70
CA SER A 137 -2.51 -19.21 -12.14
C SER A 137 -1.47 -18.59 -13.09
N HIS A 138 -0.69 -17.58 -12.67
CA HIS A 138 0.10 -16.79 -13.64
C HIS A 138 1.58 -16.56 -13.33
N GLN A 139 2.14 -17.11 -12.24
CA GLN A 139 3.61 -17.09 -12.06
C GLN A 139 4.36 -18.03 -13.03
N ASN A 140 3.66 -18.84 -13.83
CA ASN A 140 4.29 -19.79 -14.77
C ASN A 140 4.74 -19.21 -16.12
N GLN A 141 4.49 -17.93 -16.44
CA GLN A 141 4.70 -17.44 -17.82
C GLN A 141 5.90 -16.51 -18.06
N GLU A 142 6.48 -15.88 -17.03
CA GLU A 142 7.70 -15.06 -17.21
C GLU A 142 8.94 -15.60 -16.49
N ILE A 143 8.75 -16.51 -15.54
CA ILE A 143 9.89 -17.19 -14.95
C ILE A 143 10.25 -18.31 -15.94
N GLY A 144 11.25 -18.05 -16.78
CA GLY A 144 11.65 -18.94 -17.87
C GLY A 144 11.83 -20.37 -17.36
N LEU A 145 11.65 -21.38 -18.22
CA LEU A 145 11.63 -22.82 -17.93
C LEU A 145 12.70 -23.33 -16.92
N GLU A 146 13.78 -22.58 -16.74
CA GLU A 146 14.89 -22.80 -15.81
C GLU A 146 14.54 -22.54 -14.34
N SER A 147 13.65 -21.60 -14.03
CA SER A 147 13.23 -21.29 -12.66
C SER A 147 12.28 -22.32 -12.08
N TYR A 148 11.39 -22.88 -12.89
CA TYR A 148 10.45 -23.93 -12.46
C TYR A 148 11.22 -25.16 -11.95
N LYS A 149 12.29 -25.54 -12.67
CA LYS A 149 13.18 -26.63 -12.25
C LYS A 149 13.91 -26.32 -10.94
N LEU A 150 14.25 -25.05 -10.70
CA LEU A 150 14.88 -24.62 -9.45
C LEU A 150 13.91 -24.57 -8.28
N GLU A 151 12.62 -24.30 -8.52
CA GLU A 151 11.57 -24.41 -7.50
C GLU A 151 11.35 -25.87 -7.10
N GLU A 152 11.24 -26.79 -8.06
CA GLU A 152 11.11 -28.23 -7.80
C GLU A 152 12.30 -28.77 -6.99
N LEU A 153 13.53 -28.37 -7.35
CA LEU A 153 14.73 -28.70 -6.57
C LEU A 153 14.73 -28.07 -5.19
N GLY A 154 14.20 -26.85 -5.06
CA GLY A 154 14.09 -26.15 -3.79
C GLY A 154 13.09 -26.80 -2.84
N GLU A 155 11.98 -27.33 -3.35
CA GLU A 155 11.01 -28.11 -2.57
C GLU A 155 11.63 -29.39 -2.03
N GLN A 156 12.43 -30.10 -2.84
CA GLN A 156 13.17 -31.29 -2.39
C GLN A 156 14.17 -30.98 -1.26
N LEU A 157 14.70 -29.75 -1.21
CA LEU A 157 15.65 -29.29 -0.21
C LEU A 157 15.01 -28.53 0.97
N ASN A 158 13.67 -28.51 1.07
CA ASN A 158 12.91 -27.77 2.08
C ASN A 158 13.27 -26.27 2.14
N PHE A 159 13.59 -25.66 0.99
CA PHE A 159 13.82 -24.22 0.94
C PHE A 159 12.51 -23.45 0.97
N THR A 160 12.52 -22.31 1.64
CA THR A 160 11.39 -21.38 1.59
C THR A 160 11.24 -20.81 0.18
N HIS A 161 10.00 -20.52 -0.24
CA HIS A 161 9.71 -19.95 -1.56
C HIS A 161 10.56 -18.70 -1.88
N GLN A 162 10.83 -17.86 -0.87
CA GLN A 162 11.72 -16.70 -0.98
C GLN A 162 13.17 -17.08 -1.36
N LYS A 163 13.73 -18.11 -0.73
CA LYS A 163 15.08 -18.61 -1.06
C LYS A 163 15.12 -19.13 -2.50
N ASN A 164 14.10 -19.87 -2.92
CA ASN A 164 14.01 -20.39 -4.28
C ASN A 164 13.92 -19.27 -5.32
N LYS A 165 13.10 -18.25 -5.08
CA LYS A 165 12.99 -17.08 -5.95
C LYS A 165 14.33 -16.35 -6.12
N ILE A 166 15.05 -16.14 -5.01
CA ILE A 166 16.36 -15.48 -5.01
C ILE A 166 17.41 -16.33 -5.74
N LEU A 167 17.43 -17.65 -5.50
CA LEU A 167 18.32 -18.58 -6.19
C LEU A 167 18.01 -18.68 -7.69
N GLY A 168 16.72 -18.68 -8.05
CA GLY A 168 16.25 -18.64 -9.43
C GLY A 168 16.72 -17.40 -10.17
N GLN A 169 16.60 -16.22 -9.55
CA GLN A 169 17.12 -14.96 -10.10
C GLN A 169 18.64 -15.00 -10.27
N TYR A 170 19.35 -15.51 -9.27
CA TYR A 170 20.80 -15.69 -9.35
C TYR A 170 21.20 -16.63 -10.50
N ALA A 171 20.61 -17.81 -10.57
CA ALA A 171 20.91 -18.81 -11.59
C ALA A 171 20.60 -18.29 -13.00
N SER A 172 19.45 -17.65 -13.19
CA SER A 172 19.04 -17.09 -14.49
C SER A 172 20.03 -16.03 -14.98
N LYS A 173 20.42 -15.09 -14.12
CA LYS A 173 21.45 -14.09 -14.46
C LYS A 173 22.81 -14.73 -14.73
N TYR A 174 23.17 -15.74 -13.94
CA TYR A 174 24.42 -16.47 -14.11
C TYR A 174 24.50 -17.22 -15.44
N ILE A 175 23.42 -17.90 -15.84
CA ILE A 175 23.30 -18.59 -17.13
C ILE A 175 23.34 -17.58 -18.27
N GLN A 176 22.59 -16.47 -18.16
CA GLN A 176 22.56 -15.41 -19.17
C GLN A 176 23.94 -14.80 -19.42
N GLU A 177 24.73 -14.56 -18.38
CA GLU A 177 26.08 -14.01 -18.53
C GLU A 177 27.09 -15.05 -19.05
N ILE A 178 26.99 -16.32 -18.63
CA ILE A 178 27.87 -17.39 -19.12
C ILE A 178 27.63 -17.67 -20.61
N THR A 179 26.37 -17.68 -21.06
CA THR A 179 26.03 -17.98 -22.46
C THR A 179 26.54 -16.93 -23.44
N GLN A 180 26.79 -15.70 -22.98
CA GLN A 180 27.39 -14.63 -23.80
C GLN A 180 28.91 -14.78 -23.98
N VAL A 181 29.57 -15.67 -23.23
CA VAL A 181 31.03 -15.80 -23.19
C VAL A 181 31.49 -17.01 -24.02
N PRO A 182 32.47 -16.87 -24.93
CA PRO A 182 33.02 -18.01 -25.67
C PRO A 182 33.63 -19.05 -24.74
N GLN A 183 33.27 -20.33 -24.92
CA GLN A 183 33.65 -21.47 -24.06
C GLN A 183 35.17 -21.56 -23.79
N ASN A 184 36.00 -21.18 -24.76
CA ASN A 184 37.46 -21.26 -24.66
C ASN A 184 38.10 -20.26 -23.68
N THR A 185 37.32 -19.35 -23.07
CA THR A 185 37.84 -18.28 -22.19
C THR A 185 37.46 -18.45 -20.72
N ILE A 186 36.71 -19.49 -20.37
CA ILE A 186 36.16 -19.69 -19.02
C ILE A 186 37.26 -20.25 -18.10
N SER A 187 37.98 -19.36 -17.42
CA SER A 187 38.90 -19.72 -16.33
C SER A 187 38.19 -19.71 -14.97
N LYS A 188 38.69 -20.46 -13.99
CA LYS A 188 38.18 -20.43 -12.60
C LYS A 188 38.16 -19.02 -12.01
N GLY A 189 39.17 -18.20 -12.35
CA GLY A 189 39.22 -16.80 -11.92
C GLY A 189 38.09 -15.96 -12.50
N TYR A 190 37.71 -16.20 -13.76
CA TYR A 190 36.58 -15.54 -14.40
C TYR A 190 35.25 -15.87 -13.72
N LEU A 191 34.99 -17.16 -13.43
CA LEU A 191 33.76 -17.60 -12.75
C LEU A 191 33.60 -16.96 -11.36
N ASN A 192 34.68 -16.81 -10.60
CA ASN A 192 34.63 -16.13 -9.30
C ASN A 192 34.26 -14.64 -9.44
N ILE A 193 34.85 -13.95 -10.41
CA ILE A 193 34.54 -12.53 -10.69
C ILE A 193 33.10 -12.39 -11.16
N LEU A 194 32.63 -13.31 -12.00
CA LEU A 194 31.25 -13.32 -12.49
C LEU A 194 30.26 -13.53 -11.35
N ASN A 195 30.54 -14.49 -10.45
CA ASN A 195 29.75 -14.70 -9.25
C ASN A 195 29.70 -13.43 -8.40
N GLU A 196 30.84 -12.83 -8.05
CA GLU A 196 30.88 -11.57 -7.29
C GLU A 196 30.08 -10.44 -7.97
N LYS A 197 30.18 -10.30 -9.29
CA LYS A 197 29.41 -9.33 -10.07
C LYS A 197 27.91 -9.55 -9.91
N ILE A 198 27.43 -10.77 -10.11
CA ILE A 198 25.98 -11.09 -10.06
C ILE A 198 25.45 -10.95 -8.64
N LEU A 199 26.20 -11.42 -7.64
CA LEU A 199 25.83 -11.24 -6.22
C LEU A 199 25.70 -9.75 -5.89
N MET A 200 26.66 -8.93 -6.32
CA MET A 200 26.64 -7.49 -6.11
C MET A 200 25.42 -6.86 -6.79
N GLU A 201 25.15 -7.21 -8.05
CA GLU A 201 24.02 -6.66 -8.81
C GLU A 201 22.66 -7.02 -8.19
N ILE A 202 22.48 -8.27 -7.76
CA ILE A 202 21.25 -8.69 -7.07
C ILE A 202 21.10 -7.96 -5.74
N SER A 203 22.19 -7.84 -4.96
CA SER A 203 22.15 -7.12 -3.68
C SER A 203 21.82 -5.64 -3.84
N LEU A 204 22.37 -4.99 -4.87
CA LEU A 204 22.09 -3.60 -5.21
C LEU A 204 20.63 -3.45 -5.65
N SER A 205 20.14 -4.32 -6.52
CA SER A 205 18.75 -4.30 -6.98
C SER A 205 17.74 -4.57 -5.85
N SER A 206 18.04 -5.47 -4.91
CA SER A 206 17.18 -5.69 -3.75
C SER A 206 17.19 -4.46 -2.83
N LYS A 207 18.36 -3.86 -2.61
CA LYS A 207 18.49 -2.66 -1.79
C LYS A 207 17.74 -1.46 -2.40
N SER A 208 17.89 -1.22 -3.70
CA SER A 208 17.18 -0.13 -4.39
C SER A 208 15.66 -0.33 -4.33
N LYS A 209 15.17 -1.57 -4.48
CA LYS A 209 13.75 -1.91 -4.31
C LYS A 209 13.26 -1.69 -2.88
N LEU A 210 14.04 -2.08 -1.87
CA LEU A 210 13.70 -1.82 -0.47
C LEU A 210 13.67 -0.32 -0.17
N ASP A 211 14.64 0.45 -0.66
CA ASP A 211 14.66 1.90 -0.51
C ASP A 211 13.45 2.55 -1.20
N TYR A 212 13.04 2.00 -2.34
CA TYR A 212 11.82 2.42 -3.04
C TYR A 212 10.54 2.12 -2.22
N ILE A 213 10.37 0.89 -1.76
CA ILE A 213 9.24 0.48 -0.92
C ILE A 213 9.15 1.35 0.34
N ASN A 214 10.28 1.59 1.01
CA ASN A 214 10.34 2.45 2.19
C ASN A 214 9.93 3.91 1.90
N ARG A 215 10.16 4.42 0.68
CA ARG A 215 9.68 5.75 0.28
C ARG A 215 8.16 5.75 0.11
N LEU A 216 7.60 4.72 -0.53
CA LEU A 216 6.15 4.56 -0.69
C LEU A 216 5.45 4.42 0.67
N GLU A 217 6.02 3.63 1.58
CA GLU A 217 5.55 3.44 2.96
C GLU A 217 5.43 4.81 3.66
N LYS A 218 6.48 5.65 3.59
CA LYS A 218 6.45 7.01 4.17
C LYS A 218 5.38 7.92 3.56
N ILE A 219 5.14 7.82 2.25
CA ILE A 219 4.10 8.61 1.58
C ILE A 219 2.72 8.17 2.08
N LEU A 220 2.47 6.87 2.16
CA LEU A 220 1.22 6.31 2.66
C LEU A 220 0.98 6.61 4.14
N GLU A 221 1.99 6.49 5.00
CA GLU A 221 1.90 6.87 6.43
C GLU A 221 1.55 8.36 6.59
N LYS A 222 2.13 9.23 5.76
CA LYS A 222 1.78 10.65 5.75
C LYS A 222 0.33 10.88 5.35
N GLN A 223 -0.17 10.17 4.32
CA GLN A 223 -1.58 10.26 3.91
C GLN A 223 -2.52 9.72 5.00
N GLN A 224 -2.16 8.60 5.63
CA GLN A 224 -2.93 8.00 6.72
C GLN A 224 -3.05 8.93 7.92
N THR A 225 -1.93 9.53 8.35
CA THR A 225 -1.90 10.44 9.50
C THR A 225 -2.71 11.71 9.26
N GLN A 226 -2.69 12.24 8.03
CA GLN A 226 -3.54 13.37 7.64
C GLN A 226 -5.03 13.01 7.76
N LEU A 227 -5.46 11.91 7.12
CA LEU A 227 -6.85 11.47 7.15
C LEU A 227 -7.34 11.11 8.56
N GLN A 228 -6.49 10.49 9.37
CA GLN A 228 -6.80 10.20 10.78
C GLN A 228 -6.96 11.50 11.59
N SER A 229 -6.09 12.48 11.37
CA SER A 229 -6.20 13.78 12.04
C SER A 229 -7.52 14.47 11.72
N ASP A 230 -7.92 14.47 10.45
CA ASP A 230 -9.19 15.07 10.01
C ASP A 230 -10.39 14.33 10.63
N GLN A 231 -10.36 12.99 10.65
CA GLN A 231 -11.38 12.18 11.30
C GLN A 231 -11.48 12.48 12.81
N ASP A 232 -10.34 12.60 13.49
CA ASP A 232 -10.29 12.90 14.92
C ASP A 232 -10.80 14.31 15.23
N GLN A 233 -10.51 15.30 14.39
CA GLN A 233 -11.07 16.64 14.54
C GLN A 233 -12.59 16.63 14.47
N ILE A 234 -13.17 15.93 13.49
CA ILE A 234 -14.63 15.81 13.35
C ILE A 234 -15.23 15.09 14.55
N LYS A 235 -14.59 14.01 14.99
CA LYS A 235 -15.02 13.23 16.16
C LYS A 235 -15.01 14.10 17.42
N ASN A 236 -13.94 14.85 17.66
CA ASN A 236 -13.82 15.77 18.79
C ASN A 236 -14.91 16.86 18.77
N ILE A 237 -15.23 17.43 17.60
CA ILE A 237 -16.33 18.39 17.45
C ILE A 237 -17.67 17.74 17.80
N LEU A 238 -17.89 16.50 17.38
CA LEU A 238 -19.12 15.76 17.69
C LEU A 238 -19.22 15.38 19.17
N GLU A 239 -18.12 14.95 19.79
CA GLU A 239 -18.04 14.63 21.21
C GLU A 239 -18.30 15.86 22.08
N ASN A 240 -17.72 17.02 21.74
CA ASN A 240 -18.00 18.27 22.45
C ASN A 240 -19.49 18.65 22.36
N LYS A 241 -20.10 18.53 21.18
CA LYS A 241 -21.54 18.75 21.01
C LYS A 241 -22.38 17.74 21.78
N SER A 242 -21.92 16.49 21.86
CA SER A 242 -22.56 15.42 22.63
C SER A 242 -22.55 15.75 24.13
N ASN A 243 -21.38 16.14 24.65
CA ASN A 243 -21.19 16.54 26.04
C ASN A 243 -22.03 17.78 26.41
N SER A 244 -22.15 18.76 25.52
CA SER A 244 -23.05 19.91 25.74
C SER A 244 -24.51 19.47 25.88
N ARG A 245 -24.96 18.48 25.11
CA ARG A 245 -26.32 17.92 25.23
C ARG A 245 -26.51 17.15 26.52
N LEU A 246 -25.52 16.33 26.92
CA LEU A 246 -25.57 15.65 28.21
C LEU A 246 -25.69 16.64 29.37
N ARG A 247 -24.95 17.77 29.33
CA ARG A 247 -25.09 18.84 30.31
C ARG A 247 -26.48 19.45 30.30
N ALA A 248 -27.08 19.66 29.13
CA ALA A 248 -28.45 20.17 29.03
C ALA A 248 -29.47 19.19 29.62
N ILE A 249 -29.33 17.88 29.38
CA ILE A 249 -30.17 16.84 29.98
C ILE A 249 -30.01 16.83 31.51
N LEU A 250 -28.76 16.91 31.99
CA LEU A 250 -28.49 16.98 33.43
C LEU A 250 -29.12 18.23 34.06
N LEU A 251 -28.99 19.39 33.41
CA LEU A 251 -29.61 20.64 33.85
C LEU A 251 -31.14 20.54 33.86
N PHE A 252 -31.74 19.87 32.89
CA PHE A 252 -33.18 19.60 32.86
C PHE A 252 -33.61 18.79 34.09
N TYR A 253 -32.92 17.70 34.40
CA TYR A 253 -33.22 16.90 35.60
C TYR A 253 -32.98 17.67 36.91
N MET A 254 -31.92 18.49 36.98
CA MET A 254 -31.68 19.35 38.14
C MET A 254 -32.79 20.40 38.30
N SER A 255 -33.29 20.97 37.19
CA SER A 255 -34.42 21.89 37.20
C SER A 255 -35.71 21.18 37.63
N GLN A 256 -35.93 19.93 37.21
CA GLN A 256 -37.07 19.11 37.62
C GLN A 256 -37.04 18.88 39.14
N ILE A 257 -35.88 18.48 39.70
CA ILE A 257 -35.70 18.28 41.14
C ILE A 257 -35.92 19.60 41.92
N ALA A 258 -35.35 20.70 41.43
CA ALA A 258 -35.51 22.01 42.07
C ALA A 258 -36.97 22.47 42.04
N PHE A 259 -37.66 22.26 40.92
CA PHE A 259 -39.09 22.55 40.78
C PHE A 259 -39.94 21.73 41.76
N THR A 260 -39.69 20.42 41.87
CA THR A 260 -40.45 19.57 42.79
C THR A 260 -40.17 19.94 44.25
N GLN A 261 -38.91 20.24 44.60
CA GLN A 261 -38.54 20.64 45.96
C GLN A 261 -39.16 21.99 46.34
N TYR A 262 -39.01 22.99 45.47
CA TYR A 262 -39.56 24.32 45.70
C TYR A 262 -41.09 24.30 45.76
N GLY A 263 -41.72 23.58 44.83
CA GLY A 263 -43.17 23.40 44.79
C GLY A 263 -43.71 22.75 46.07
N THR A 264 -43.04 21.73 46.58
CA THR A 264 -43.48 20.97 47.76
C THR A 264 -43.32 21.72 49.08
N TYR A 265 -42.25 22.50 49.26
CA TYR A 265 -41.95 23.12 50.56
C TYR A 265 -42.37 24.58 50.67
N PHE A 266 -42.51 25.31 49.56
CA PHE A 266 -42.77 26.75 49.59
C PHE A 266 -44.10 27.18 48.99
N LEU A 267 -44.54 26.60 47.86
CA LEU A 267 -45.74 27.08 47.15
C LEU A 267 -47.00 26.27 47.44
N PHE A 268 -46.89 24.94 47.37
CA PHE A 268 -48.04 24.04 47.37
C PHE A 268 -47.90 23.02 48.48
N SER A 269 -49.04 22.58 49.01
CA SER A 269 -49.07 21.44 49.93
C SER A 269 -48.73 20.15 49.17
N TRP A 270 -48.18 19.18 49.90
CA TRP A 270 -47.82 17.86 49.37
C TRP A 270 -48.96 17.19 48.58
N ASP A 271 -50.20 17.32 49.04
CA ASP A 271 -51.41 16.74 48.42
C ASP A 271 -51.62 17.18 46.94
N ILE A 272 -51.18 18.41 46.59
CA ILE A 272 -51.25 18.91 45.21
C ILE A 272 -50.03 18.44 44.39
N MET A 273 -48.86 18.33 45.01
CA MET A 273 -47.61 17.97 44.32
C MET A 273 -47.46 16.47 44.07
N GLU A 274 -48.12 15.63 44.86
CA GLU A 274 -48.09 14.17 44.74
C GLU A 274 -48.49 13.67 43.33
N PRO A 275 -49.67 14.01 42.77
CA PRO A 275 -50.03 13.55 41.43
C PRO A 275 -49.10 14.12 40.34
N ILE A 276 -48.55 15.32 40.53
CA ILE A 276 -47.63 15.95 39.56
C ILE A 276 -46.29 15.19 39.52
N THR A 277 -45.73 14.84 40.68
CA THR A 277 -44.49 14.06 40.76
C THR A 277 -44.68 12.65 40.21
N CYS A 278 -45.85 12.03 40.42
CA CYS A 278 -46.21 10.78 39.79
C CYS A 278 -46.22 10.88 38.25
N MET A 279 -46.85 11.93 37.69
CA MET A 279 -46.85 12.18 36.24
C MET A 279 -45.44 12.38 35.67
N LEU A 280 -44.57 13.13 36.37
CA LEU A 280 -43.18 13.31 35.95
C LEU A 280 -42.41 11.98 35.90
N GLY A 281 -42.61 11.10 36.90
CA GLY A 281 -42.00 9.76 36.88
C GLY A 281 -42.47 8.90 35.71
N VAL A 282 -43.76 8.97 35.36
CA VAL A 282 -44.30 8.28 34.17
C VAL A 282 -43.70 8.85 32.88
N LEU A 283 -43.51 10.18 32.78
CA LEU A 283 -42.85 10.81 31.63
C LEU A 283 -41.39 10.34 31.48
N ASP A 284 -40.65 10.22 32.58
CA ASP A 284 -39.27 9.71 32.55
C ASP A 284 -39.21 8.26 32.04
N LEU A 285 -40.16 7.41 32.44
CA LEU A 285 -40.28 6.04 31.92
C LEU A 285 -40.60 6.03 30.42
N ILE A 286 -41.49 6.92 29.95
CA ILE A 286 -41.80 7.06 28.52
C ILE A 286 -40.54 7.49 27.74
N ILE A 287 -39.76 8.44 28.26
CA ILE A 287 -38.52 8.90 27.60
C ILE A 287 -37.49 7.77 27.54
N ALA A 288 -37.28 7.04 28.64
CA ALA A 288 -36.37 5.90 28.66
C ALA A 288 -36.81 4.78 27.69
N TYR A 289 -38.11 4.47 27.66
CA TYR A 289 -38.66 3.43 26.78
C TYR A 289 -38.60 3.84 25.31
N THR A 290 -38.91 5.10 24.98
CA THR A 290 -38.80 5.62 23.60
C THR A 290 -37.35 5.66 23.12
N TYR A 291 -36.39 5.92 24.02
CA TYR A 291 -34.97 5.77 23.73
C TYR A 291 -34.62 4.32 23.40
N TRP A 292 -35.00 3.39 24.27
CA TRP A 292 -34.76 1.96 24.06
C TRP A 292 -35.35 1.47 22.74
N LEU A 293 -36.59 1.88 22.40
CA LEU A 293 -37.22 1.54 21.12
C LEU A 293 -36.44 2.07 19.89
N SER A 294 -35.80 3.23 20.02
CA SER A 294 -35.11 3.92 18.91
C SER A 294 -33.67 3.47 18.70
N TYR A 295 -33.01 2.97 19.74
CA TYR A 295 -31.59 2.60 19.73
C TYR A 295 -31.34 1.11 20.03
N ASN A 296 -32.35 0.40 20.54
CA ASN A 296 -32.27 -0.98 21.01
C ASN A 296 -31.15 -1.17 22.06
N THR A 297 -30.92 -0.14 22.87
CA THR A 297 -29.90 -0.08 23.91
C THR A 297 -30.51 0.51 25.18
N ASP A 298 -30.00 0.08 26.34
CA ASP A 298 -30.46 0.61 27.62
C ASP A 298 -30.12 2.09 27.76
N PHE A 299 -31.01 2.85 28.39
CA PHE A 299 -30.75 4.28 28.59
C PHE A 299 -29.57 4.48 29.56
N SER A 300 -28.44 4.95 29.03
CA SER A 300 -27.26 5.31 29.82
C SER A 300 -26.63 6.57 29.25
N PHE A 301 -26.24 7.53 30.09
CA PHE A 301 -25.63 8.79 29.64
C PHE A 301 -24.40 8.58 28.75
N LYS A 302 -23.60 7.54 29.04
CA LYS A 302 -22.44 7.18 28.20
C LYS A 302 -22.89 6.69 26.83
N GLN A 303 -23.91 5.82 26.79
CA GLN A 303 -24.45 5.26 25.56
C GLN A 303 -25.13 6.32 24.69
N VAL A 304 -25.90 7.24 25.30
CA VAL A 304 -26.49 8.39 24.60
C VAL A 304 -25.42 9.20 23.88
N ALA A 305 -24.27 9.42 24.53
CA ALA A 305 -23.19 10.16 23.91
C ALA A 305 -22.49 9.40 22.77
N THR A 306 -22.22 8.10 22.95
CA THR A 306 -21.60 7.26 21.91
C THR A 306 -22.52 7.09 20.72
N ASP A 307 -23.81 6.86 20.96
CA ASP A 307 -24.81 6.65 19.92
C ASP A 307 -25.05 7.93 19.12
N TYR A 308 -25.00 9.08 19.78
CA TYR A 308 -25.07 10.38 19.11
C TYR A 308 -23.89 10.60 18.15
N VAL A 309 -22.66 10.32 18.60
CA VAL A 309 -21.46 10.42 17.76
C VAL A 309 -21.53 9.38 16.64
N GLY A 310 -21.83 8.12 16.95
CA GLY A 310 -21.90 7.02 15.99
C GLY A 310 -22.90 7.26 14.86
N LYS A 311 -24.09 7.82 15.14
CA LYS A 311 -25.09 8.13 14.10
C LYS A 311 -24.72 9.34 13.23
N ARG A 312 -23.92 10.28 13.74
CA ARG A 312 -23.59 11.55 13.04
C ARG A 312 -22.22 11.57 12.38
N LEU A 313 -21.27 10.80 12.89
CA LEU A 313 -19.93 10.68 12.33
C LEU A 313 -19.95 10.28 10.85
N PRO A 314 -20.62 9.18 10.42
CA PRO A 314 -20.61 8.79 9.00
C PRO A 314 -21.34 9.82 8.12
N LYS A 315 -22.34 10.53 8.65
CA LYS A 315 -23.05 11.59 7.90
C LYS A 315 -22.14 12.80 7.68
N LYS A 316 -21.38 13.18 8.71
CA LYS A 316 -20.42 14.29 8.63
C LYS A 316 -19.22 13.96 7.74
N LEU A 317 -18.66 12.76 7.87
CA LEU A 317 -17.56 12.30 7.02
C LEU A 317 -17.97 12.32 5.54
N LYS A 318 -19.19 11.86 5.22
CA LYS A 318 -19.77 11.98 3.87
C LYS A 318 -19.95 13.43 3.41
N GLN A 319 -20.31 14.36 4.30
CA GLN A 319 -20.46 15.78 3.96
C GLN A 319 -19.13 16.47 3.68
N GLU A 320 -18.08 16.07 4.40
CA GLU A 320 -16.72 16.61 4.23
C GLU A 320 -15.93 15.84 3.15
N ASN A 321 -16.58 14.93 2.41
CA ASN A 321 -15.99 14.06 1.40
C ASN A 321 -14.80 13.21 1.91
N LEU A 322 -14.73 12.96 3.22
CA LEU A 322 -13.75 12.06 3.80
C LEU A 322 -14.28 10.63 3.66
N HIS A 323 -13.70 9.90 2.70
CA HIS A 323 -14.05 8.53 2.43
C HIS A 323 -13.37 7.61 3.46
N ILE A 324 -14.16 7.03 4.37
CA ILE A 324 -13.70 5.99 5.32
C ILE A 324 -13.03 4.83 4.57
N ASP A 325 -13.50 4.55 3.35
CA ASP A 325 -12.97 3.53 2.47
C ASP A 325 -11.51 3.79 2.10
N GLU A 326 -11.08 5.05 1.98
CA GLU A 326 -9.69 5.42 1.65
C GLU A 326 -8.71 5.03 2.77
N LEU A 327 -9.12 5.14 4.05
CA LEU A 327 -8.29 4.69 5.17
C LEU A 327 -8.08 3.17 5.18
N GLN A 328 -9.14 2.41 4.89
CA GLN A 328 -9.06 0.95 4.79
C GLN A 328 -8.20 0.54 3.58
N GLU A 329 -8.34 1.23 2.45
CA GLU A 329 -7.51 1.01 1.26
C GLU A 329 -6.03 1.31 1.53
N ILE A 330 -5.70 2.41 2.24
CA ILE A 330 -4.33 2.73 2.65
C ILE A 330 -3.75 1.63 3.55
N GLN A 331 -4.53 1.11 4.51
CA GLN A 331 -4.07 0.02 5.36
C GLN A 331 -3.76 -1.24 4.54
N LYS A 332 -4.63 -1.61 3.59
CA LYS A 332 -4.37 -2.74 2.67
C LYS A 332 -3.11 -2.53 1.83
N MET A 333 -2.86 -1.30 1.36
CA MET A 333 -1.64 -0.98 0.61
C MET A 333 -0.39 -1.08 1.49
N LEU A 334 -0.44 -0.64 2.75
CA LEU A 334 0.68 -0.79 3.69
C LEU A 334 0.98 -2.26 3.99
N GLU A 335 -0.05 -3.09 4.17
CA GLU A 335 0.10 -4.54 4.35
C GLU A 335 0.76 -5.18 3.11
N TYR A 336 0.36 -4.76 1.90
CA TYR A 336 0.97 -5.20 0.65
C TYR A 336 2.44 -4.80 0.54
N LEU A 337 2.78 -3.55 0.86
CA LEU A 337 4.18 -3.10 0.85
C LEU A 337 5.03 -3.84 1.87
N ASN A 338 4.48 -4.15 3.05
CA ASN A 338 5.18 -4.96 4.05
C ASN A 338 5.43 -6.39 3.53
N TYR A 339 4.46 -6.99 2.84
CA TYR A 339 4.65 -8.27 2.17
C TYR A 339 5.77 -8.22 1.12
N GLN A 340 5.80 -7.19 0.26
CA GLN A 340 6.90 -7.02 -0.70
C GLN A 340 8.26 -6.83 -0.01
N LYS A 341 8.29 -6.06 1.09
CA LYS A 341 9.50 -5.83 1.89
C LYS A 341 10.06 -7.14 2.41
N LEU A 342 9.21 -8.03 2.92
CA LEU A 342 9.62 -9.37 3.36
C LEU A 342 10.19 -10.21 2.20
N GLN A 343 9.64 -10.10 1.00
CA GLN A 343 10.20 -10.80 -0.18
C GLN A 343 11.59 -10.29 -0.57
N HIS A 344 11.88 -9.01 -0.35
CA HIS A 344 13.13 -8.37 -0.75
C HIS A 344 14.17 -8.22 0.38
N ALA A 345 13.76 -8.42 1.64
CA ALA A 345 14.62 -8.25 2.82
C ALA A 345 15.71 -9.31 2.94
N PHE A 346 15.57 -10.47 2.30
CA PHE A 346 16.55 -11.54 2.41
C PHE A 346 17.79 -11.23 1.58
N GLU A 347 18.89 -10.95 2.26
CA GLU A 347 20.19 -10.79 1.60
C GLU A 347 20.64 -12.15 1.03
N LEU A 348 20.90 -12.19 -0.28
CA LEU A 348 21.43 -13.35 -0.98
C LEU A 348 22.69 -13.93 -0.30
N GLY A 349 23.50 -13.08 0.34
CA GLY A 349 24.65 -13.51 1.14
C GLY A 349 24.28 -14.40 2.33
N GLN A 350 23.16 -14.12 3.00
CA GLN A 350 22.65 -14.94 4.10
C GLN A 350 22.07 -16.26 3.59
N VAL A 351 21.41 -16.25 2.43
CA VAL A 351 20.96 -17.49 1.76
C VAL A 351 22.16 -18.40 1.48
N ILE A 352 23.19 -17.87 0.81
CA ILE A 352 24.40 -18.64 0.45
C ILE A 352 25.14 -19.14 1.69
N LYS A 353 25.20 -18.34 2.76
CA LYS A 353 25.80 -18.78 4.03
C LYS A 353 25.01 -19.94 4.66
N SER A 354 23.68 -19.84 4.69
CA SER A 354 22.81 -20.92 5.21
C SER A 354 22.93 -22.22 4.40
N LEU A 355 23.16 -22.12 3.08
CA LEU A 355 23.39 -23.30 2.24
C LEU A 355 24.71 -24.02 2.57
N LYS A 356 25.77 -23.26 2.87
CA LYS A 356 27.05 -23.85 3.30
C LYS A 356 26.92 -24.54 4.65
N GLU A 357 26.20 -23.94 5.59
CA GLU A 357 25.98 -24.49 6.92
C GLU A 357 25.10 -25.76 6.90
N SER A 358 24.20 -25.93 5.92
CA SER A 358 23.39 -27.16 5.77
C SER A 358 24.11 -28.35 5.12
N GLN A 359 25.31 -28.13 4.57
CA GLN A 359 26.12 -29.18 3.93
C GLN A 359 27.20 -29.75 4.86
N GLU A 360 27.43 -29.10 5.99
CA GLU A 360 28.25 -29.59 7.11
C GLU A 360 27.37 -30.37 8.09
#